data_AF-A0A9E3L327-F1
#
_entry.id   AF-A0A9E3L327-F1
#
_cell.length_a   1.000
_cell.length_b   1.000
_cell.length_c   1.000
_cell.angle_alpha   90.00
_cell.angle_beta   90.00
_cell.angle_gamma   90.00
#
_symmetry.space_group_name_H-M   'P 1'
#
loop_
_entity.id
_entity.type
_entity.pdbx_description
1 polymer ?
#
loop_
_entity_poly.entity_id
_entity_poly.type
_entity_poly.pdbx_seq_one_letter_code
_entity_poly.pdbx_strand_id
1 'polypeptide(L)'
;ASCPKQIAPAAPARLAVMQQRLQAMTAAVELMRPRLEDLYGLLYEAQKARLDALADDARSASPSKVPSKASLAERCGASRAAAPEWPAADIERTLHPNDAQRAALKELQDAAIRADEMLKAACPESDTADEAATAPARLATSERRLDAMQQAAGLVLSALEDLYETLSDAQKAQFESIGPKRAAT
;
A
#
# COMPACT_ATOMS: atom_id res chain seq x y z
N ALA A 1 -11.19 -11.84 12.53
CA ALA A 1 -11.63 -11.81 11.12
C ALA A 1 -11.20 -10.49 10.52
N SER A 2 -10.29 -10.51 9.53
CA SER A 2 -9.60 -9.29 9.02
C SER A 2 -10.29 -8.65 7.80
N CYS A 3 -11.41 -9.23 7.35
CA CYS A 3 -12.23 -8.68 6.27
C CYS A 3 -13.52 -8.06 6.85
N PRO A 4 -13.58 -6.73 7.02
CA PRO A 4 -14.84 -6.05 7.34
C PRO A 4 -15.90 -6.28 6.27
N LYS A 5 -17.14 -6.49 6.71
CA LYS A 5 -18.34 -6.67 5.87
C LYS A 5 -18.97 -5.35 5.41
N GLN A 6 -18.50 -4.22 5.93
CA GLN A 6 -19.00 -2.89 5.65
C GLN A 6 -17.84 -1.91 5.48
N ILE A 7 -18.03 -0.90 4.63
CA ILE A 7 -17.07 0.19 4.43
C ILE A 7 -17.17 1.12 5.64
N ALA A 8 -16.04 1.48 6.25
CA ALA A 8 -16.06 2.37 7.40
C ALA A 8 -16.61 3.76 6.99
N PRO A 9 -17.43 4.40 7.84
CA PRO A 9 -18.19 5.58 7.45
C PRO A 9 -17.32 6.83 7.28
N ALA A 10 -16.18 6.90 7.98
CA ALA A 10 -15.27 8.03 7.94
C ALA A 10 -13.94 7.70 7.26
N ALA A 11 -13.30 8.68 6.60
CA ALA A 11 -12.03 8.47 5.91
C ALA A 11 -10.89 7.99 6.84
N PRO A 12 -10.67 8.58 8.04
CA PRO A 12 -9.71 8.04 9.01
C PRO A 12 -9.99 6.58 9.35
N ALA A 13 -11.26 6.23 9.59
CA ALA A 13 -11.66 4.87 9.91
C ALA A 13 -11.40 3.88 8.76
N ARG A 14 -11.60 4.30 7.50
CA ARG A 14 -11.28 3.47 6.33
C ARG A 14 -9.78 3.20 6.22
N LEU A 15 -8.96 4.22 6.50
CA LEU A 15 -7.51 4.09 6.45
C LEU A 15 -6.97 3.27 7.63
N ALA A 16 -7.54 3.41 8.83
CA ALA A 16 -7.22 2.57 9.98
C ALA A 16 -7.51 1.08 9.71
N VAL A 17 -8.64 0.77 9.05
CA VAL A 17 -8.95 -0.59 8.59
C VAL A 17 -7.90 -1.10 7.59
N MET A 18 -7.42 -0.24 6.68
CA MET A 18 -6.36 -0.60 5.74
C MET A 18 -5.06 -0.91 6.48
N GLN A 19 -4.68 -0.09 7.45
CA GLN A 19 -3.50 -0.30 8.30
C GLN A 19 -3.59 -1.62 9.08
N GLN A 20 -4.76 -1.95 9.64
CA GLN A 20 -4.97 -3.22 10.33
C GLN A 20 -4.78 -4.43 9.40
N ARG A 21 -5.23 -4.33 8.14
CA ARG A 21 -5.01 -5.39 7.15
C ARG A 21 -3.54 -5.55 6.81
N LEU A 22 -2.80 -4.45 6.64
CA LEU A 22 -1.37 -4.48 6.39
C LEU A 22 -0.61 -5.12 7.57
N GLN A 23 -0.94 -4.75 8.81
CA GLN A 23 -0.38 -5.36 10.02
C GLN A 23 -0.60 -6.88 10.06
N ALA A 24 -1.81 -7.34 9.71
CA ALA A 24 -2.11 -8.76 9.66
C ALA A 24 -1.29 -9.49 8.58
N MET A 25 -1.04 -8.86 7.44
CA MET A 25 -0.19 -9.40 6.39
C MET A 25 1.28 -9.45 6.82
N THR A 26 1.80 -8.40 7.46
CA THR A 26 3.15 -8.35 8.02
C THR A 26 3.38 -9.47 9.02
N ALA A 27 2.47 -9.63 9.99
CA ALA A 27 2.55 -10.69 11.00
C ALA A 27 2.54 -12.10 10.38
N ALA A 28 1.77 -12.32 9.31
CA ALA A 28 1.78 -13.58 8.58
C ALA A 28 3.13 -13.85 7.91
N VAL A 29 3.73 -12.83 7.28
CA VAL A 29 5.04 -12.93 6.62
C VAL A 29 6.16 -13.17 7.63
N GLU A 30 6.14 -12.50 8.78
CA GLU A 30 7.08 -12.71 9.88
C GLU A 30 7.04 -14.14 10.41
N LEU A 31 5.84 -14.72 10.54
CA LEU A 31 5.69 -16.12 10.97
C LEU A 31 6.23 -17.10 9.93
N MET A 32 6.07 -16.81 8.64
CA MET A 32 6.47 -17.70 7.55
C MET A 32 7.97 -17.65 7.25
N ARG A 33 8.62 -16.49 7.42
CA ARG A 33 10.03 -16.29 7.06
C ARG A 33 10.99 -17.33 7.63
N PRO A 34 11.09 -17.52 8.95
CA PRO A 34 12.10 -18.43 9.51
C PRO A 34 11.87 -19.87 9.03
N ARG A 35 10.60 -20.29 8.88
CA ARG A 35 10.26 -21.63 8.40
C ARG A 35 10.66 -21.84 6.94
N LEU A 36 10.49 -20.81 6.11
CA LEU A 36 10.91 -20.87 4.71
C LEU A 36 12.43 -20.88 4.58
N GLU A 37 13.14 -20.11 5.40
CA GLU A 37 14.60 -20.08 5.45
C GLU A 37 15.17 -21.44 5.89
N ASP A 38 14.64 -22.02 6.97
CA ASP A 38 15.01 -23.36 7.45
C ASP A 38 14.81 -24.42 6.36
N LEU A 39 13.62 -24.44 5.74
CA LEU A 39 13.32 -25.37 4.66
C LEU A 39 14.32 -25.20 3.52
N TYR A 40 14.52 -23.97 3.05
CA TYR A 40 15.42 -23.67 1.94
C TYR A 40 16.86 -24.09 2.22
N GLY A 41 17.33 -23.96 3.46
CA GLY A 41 18.64 -24.40 3.92
C GLY A 41 18.84 -25.92 3.88
N LEU A 42 17.77 -26.71 4.02
CA LEU A 42 17.81 -28.18 3.98
C LEU A 42 17.78 -28.76 2.55
N LEU A 43 17.43 -27.95 1.56
CA LEU A 43 17.25 -28.42 0.18
C LEU A 43 18.59 -28.53 -0.58
N TYR A 44 18.66 -29.52 -1.46
CA TYR A 44 19.71 -29.57 -2.48
C TYR A 44 19.44 -28.55 -3.60
N GLU A 45 20.47 -28.18 -4.37
CA GLU A 45 20.36 -27.17 -5.43
C GLU A 45 19.26 -27.48 -6.46
N ALA A 46 19.10 -28.74 -6.85
CA ALA A 46 18.01 -29.15 -7.76
C ALA A 46 16.60 -28.96 -7.15
N GLN A 47 16.46 -29.06 -5.83
CA GLN A 47 15.19 -28.83 -5.13
C GLN A 47 14.91 -27.33 -4.96
N LYS A 48 15.95 -26.53 -4.64
CA LYS A 48 15.86 -25.06 -4.59
C LYS A 48 15.39 -24.49 -5.92
N ALA A 49 16.03 -24.88 -7.03
CA ALA A 49 15.65 -24.43 -8.37
C ALA A 49 14.18 -24.75 -8.71
N ARG A 50 13.68 -25.93 -8.32
CA ARG A 50 12.26 -26.29 -8.52
C ARG A 50 11.33 -25.45 -7.65
N LEU A 51 11.68 -25.22 -6.39
CA LEU A 51 10.92 -24.36 -5.48
C LEU A 51 10.88 -22.91 -5.99
N ASP A 52 11.98 -22.45 -6.58
CA ASP A 52 12.07 -21.11 -7.12
C ASP A 52 11.19 -20.92 -8.36
N ALA A 53 11.15 -21.92 -9.25
CA ALA A 53 10.30 -21.92 -10.44
C ALA A 53 8.79 -21.97 -10.13
N LEU A 54 8.36 -22.60 -9.03
CA LEU A 54 6.94 -22.68 -8.65
C LEU A 54 6.28 -21.30 -8.48
N ALA A 55 7.06 -20.28 -8.09
CA ALA A 55 6.55 -18.92 -7.96
C ALA A 55 6.25 -18.29 -9.33
N ASP A 56 6.96 -18.66 -10.38
CA ASP A 56 6.75 -18.16 -11.75
C ASP A 56 5.54 -18.83 -12.41
N ASP A 57 5.32 -20.11 -12.12
CA ASP A 57 4.12 -20.86 -12.54
C ASP A 57 2.85 -20.33 -11.86
N ALA A 58 2.91 -20.05 -10.55
CA ALA A 58 1.80 -19.45 -9.81
C ALA A 58 1.44 -18.04 -10.32
N ARG A 59 2.44 -17.28 -10.80
CA ARG A 59 2.25 -15.93 -11.38
C ARG A 59 1.59 -15.97 -12.76
N SER A 60 1.81 -17.02 -13.54
CA SER A 60 1.23 -17.19 -14.87
C SER A 60 -0.20 -17.75 -14.84
N ALA A 61 -0.63 -18.35 -13.73
CA ALA A 61 -1.98 -18.87 -13.51
C ALA A 61 -3.01 -17.86 -12.95
N SER A 62 -2.61 -16.63 -12.60
CA SER A 62 -3.51 -15.62 -12.01
C SER A 62 -4.38 -14.90 -13.08
N PRO A 63 -5.72 -14.85 -12.95
CA PRO A 63 -6.63 -14.33 -13.98
C PRO A 63 -6.75 -12.79 -14.01
N SER A 64 -5.84 -12.05 -13.39
CA SER A 64 -5.87 -10.59 -13.36
C SER A 64 -5.56 -9.98 -14.73
N LYS A 65 -6.34 -8.97 -15.17
CA LYS A 65 -6.19 -8.19 -16.44
C LYS A 65 -4.88 -7.37 -16.57
N VAL A 66 -3.85 -7.67 -15.79
CA VAL A 66 -2.52 -7.04 -15.87
C VAL A 66 -1.64 -7.97 -16.71
N PRO A 67 -0.89 -7.49 -17.72
CA PRO A 67 -0.06 -8.35 -18.56
C PRO A 67 0.81 -9.27 -17.69
N SER A 68 0.58 -10.57 -17.85
CA SER A 68 1.07 -11.65 -16.99
C SER A 68 2.60 -11.85 -17.03
N LYS A 69 3.31 -11.03 -17.82
CA LYS A 69 4.78 -11.05 -17.98
C LYS A 69 5.51 -9.87 -17.33
N ALA A 70 4.80 -8.89 -16.76
CA ALA A 70 5.46 -7.76 -16.11
C ALA A 70 6.24 -8.24 -14.87
N SER A 71 7.53 -7.93 -14.78
CA SER A 71 8.35 -8.12 -13.58
C SER A 71 7.71 -7.46 -12.35
N LEU A 72 8.15 -7.86 -11.15
CA LEU A 72 7.66 -7.26 -9.91
C LEU A 72 7.97 -5.75 -9.87
N ALA A 73 9.10 -5.35 -10.46
CA ALA A 73 9.50 -3.96 -10.71
C ALA A 73 8.52 -3.24 -11.67
N GLU A 74 8.16 -3.83 -12.81
CA GLU A 74 7.19 -3.25 -13.74
C GLU A 74 5.79 -3.12 -13.14
N ARG A 75 5.36 -4.06 -12.28
CA ARG A 75 4.08 -3.93 -11.57
C ARG A 75 4.11 -2.83 -10.53
N CYS A 76 5.23 -2.68 -9.84
CA CYS A 76 5.45 -1.58 -8.91
C CYS A 76 5.49 -0.22 -9.65
N GLY A 77 6.12 -0.17 -10.83
CA GLY A 77 6.13 0.97 -11.74
C GLY A 77 4.77 1.29 -12.38
N ALA A 78 3.97 0.26 -12.72
CA ALA A 78 2.62 0.44 -13.23
C ALA A 78 1.67 0.96 -12.14
N SER A 79 1.82 0.52 -10.88
CA SER A 79 1.10 1.12 -9.75
C SER A 79 1.50 2.56 -9.49
N ARG A 80 2.77 2.94 -9.77
CA ARG A 80 3.25 4.33 -9.71
C ARG A 80 2.63 5.22 -10.80
N ALA A 81 2.39 4.69 -11.99
CA ALA A 81 1.76 5.43 -13.09
C ALA A 81 0.23 5.59 -12.94
N ALA A 82 -0.40 4.76 -12.10
CA ALA A 82 -1.85 4.74 -11.89
C ALA A 82 -2.31 5.44 -10.60
N ALA A 83 -1.39 5.95 -9.77
CA ALA A 83 -1.77 6.71 -8.58
C ALA A 83 -2.38 8.06 -8.99
N PRO A 84 -3.65 8.33 -8.68
CA PRO A 84 -4.27 9.60 -9.04
C PRO A 84 -3.57 10.73 -8.27
N GLU A 85 -3.28 11.82 -8.97
CA GLU A 85 -2.71 13.03 -8.38
C GLU A 85 -3.60 13.52 -7.21
N TRP A 86 -2.94 14.03 -6.16
CA TRP A 86 -3.59 14.54 -4.95
C TRP A 86 -4.57 15.70 -5.31
N PRO A 87 -5.87 15.58 -5.00
CA PRO A 87 -6.89 16.52 -5.47
C PRO A 87 -7.02 17.75 -4.56
N ALA A 88 -5.93 18.49 -4.32
CA ALA A 88 -5.91 19.65 -3.41
C ALA A 88 -7.00 20.68 -3.76
N ALA A 89 -7.10 21.07 -5.03
CA ALA A 89 -8.04 22.09 -5.49
C ALA A 89 -9.51 21.70 -5.26
N ASP A 90 -9.85 20.42 -5.44
CA ASP A 90 -11.21 19.93 -5.21
C ASP A 90 -11.56 19.90 -3.71
N ILE A 91 -10.60 19.53 -2.87
CA ILE A 91 -10.79 19.53 -1.41
C ILE A 91 -10.97 20.95 -0.90
N GLU A 92 -10.12 21.89 -1.33
CA GLU A 92 -10.23 23.31 -0.95
C GLU A 92 -11.56 23.92 -1.38
N ARG A 93 -11.94 23.72 -2.65
CA ARG A 93 -13.22 24.19 -3.19
C ARG A 93 -14.43 23.60 -2.47
N THR A 94 -14.31 22.36 -1.99
CA THR A 94 -15.41 21.68 -1.29
C THR A 94 -15.52 22.17 0.15
N LEU A 95 -14.41 22.22 0.88
CA LEU A 95 -14.40 22.46 2.32
C LEU A 95 -14.40 23.94 2.73
N HIS A 96 -14.01 24.85 1.82
CA HIS A 96 -13.82 26.27 2.11
C HIS A 96 -13.03 26.48 3.42
N PRO A 97 -11.80 25.93 3.54
CA PRO A 97 -11.08 25.89 4.80
C PRO A 97 -10.68 27.28 5.30
N ASN A 98 -10.65 27.45 6.63
CA ASN A 98 -9.98 28.60 7.27
C ASN A 98 -8.45 28.42 7.30
N ASP A 99 -7.70 29.39 7.86
CA ASP A 99 -6.23 29.34 7.90
C ASP A 99 -5.67 28.11 8.61
N ALA A 100 -6.24 27.74 9.76
CA ALA A 100 -5.81 26.56 10.51
C ALA A 100 -6.08 25.26 9.74
N GLN A 101 -7.26 25.16 9.13
CA GLN A 101 -7.65 24.01 8.30
C GLN A 101 -6.81 23.91 7.02
N ARG A 102 -6.41 25.04 6.42
CA ARG A 102 -5.46 25.07 5.29
C ARG A 102 -4.09 24.54 5.68
N ALA A 103 -3.59 24.92 6.87
CA ALA A 103 -2.33 24.39 7.37
C ALA A 103 -2.40 22.86 7.56
N ALA A 104 -3.47 22.35 8.19
CA ALA A 104 -3.67 20.92 8.35
C ALA A 104 -3.85 20.17 7.02
N LEU A 105 -4.53 20.78 6.03
CA LEU A 105 -4.66 20.21 4.69
C LEU A 105 -3.32 20.12 3.96
N LYS A 106 -2.45 21.11 4.15
CA LYS A 106 -1.08 21.08 3.62
C LYS A 106 -0.24 19.97 4.26
N GLU A 107 -0.33 19.78 5.58
CA GLU A 107 0.35 18.66 6.24
C GLU A 107 -0.12 17.30 5.71
N LEU A 108 -1.43 17.15 5.45
CA LEU A 108 -1.98 15.96 4.82
C LEU A 108 -1.46 15.75 3.38
N GLN A 109 -1.31 16.81 2.60
CA GLN A 109 -0.68 16.75 1.27
C GLN A 109 0.79 16.31 1.37
N ASP A 110 1.56 16.91 2.26
CA ASP A 110 2.97 16.60 2.46
C ASP A 110 3.15 15.16 2.99
N ALA A 111 2.22 14.67 3.80
CA ALA A 111 2.13 13.26 4.21
C ALA A 111 1.86 12.33 3.03
N ALA A 112 0.93 12.70 2.13
CA ALA A 112 0.62 11.90 0.94
C ALA A 112 1.81 11.83 -0.03
N ILE A 113 2.55 12.93 -0.22
CA ILE A 113 3.77 12.96 -1.05
C ILE A 113 4.84 12.04 -0.47
N ARG A 114 5.12 12.17 0.84
CA ARG A 114 6.10 11.30 1.53
C ARG A 114 5.68 9.83 1.48
N ALA A 115 4.40 9.53 1.67
CA ALA A 115 3.89 8.18 1.55
C ALA A 115 4.13 7.59 0.15
N ASP A 116 3.89 8.36 -0.90
CA ASP A 116 4.19 7.96 -2.28
C ASP A 116 5.70 7.74 -2.51
N GLU A 117 6.56 8.60 -1.98
CA GLU A 117 8.02 8.41 -2.01
C GLU A 117 8.47 7.13 -1.29
N MET A 118 7.92 6.83 -0.11
CA MET A 118 8.21 5.61 0.63
C MET A 118 7.77 4.36 -0.14
N LEU A 119 6.58 4.39 -0.74
CA LEU A 119 6.07 3.29 -1.56
C LEU A 119 6.92 3.08 -2.81
N LYS A 120 7.38 4.17 -3.45
CA LYS A 120 8.32 4.11 -4.58
C LYS A 120 9.66 3.50 -4.19
N ALA A 121 10.23 3.92 -3.05
CA ALA A 121 11.51 3.43 -2.57
C ALA A 121 11.47 1.94 -2.16
N ALA A 122 10.29 1.42 -1.80
CA ALA A 122 10.09 0.02 -1.46
C ALA A 122 9.90 -0.90 -2.69
N CYS A 123 9.77 -0.32 -3.89
CA CYS A 123 9.76 -1.09 -5.12
C CYS A 123 11.18 -1.60 -5.44
N PRO A 124 11.34 -2.87 -5.84
CA PRO A 124 12.63 -3.32 -6.38
C PRO A 124 12.94 -2.55 -7.67
N GLU A 125 14.16 -2.05 -7.79
CA GLU A 125 14.68 -1.50 -9.03
C GLU A 125 14.70 -2.61 -10.11
N SER A 126 14.56 -2.24 -11.39
CA SER A 126 14.54 -3.21 -12.49
C SER A 126 15.75 -4.14 -12.49
N ASP A 127 16.88 -3.64 -12.00
CA ASP A 127 18.17 -4.31 -12.04
C ASP A 127 18.38 -5.24 -10.84
N THR A 128 17.62 -5.06 -9.75
CA THR A 128 17.62 -5.93 -8.55
C THR A 128 16.43 -6.89 -8.54
N ALA A 129 15.58 -6.86 -9.57
CA ALA A 129 14.45 -7.78 -9.71
C ALA A 129 14.91 -9.25 -9.84
N ASP A 130 16.08 -9.49 -10.45
CA ASP A 130 16.75 -10.80 -10.50
C ASP A 130 17.31 -11.23 -9.13
N GLU A 131 17.55 -10.29 -8.21
CA GLU A 131 18.04 -10.57 -6.85
C GLU A 131 16.95 -11.24 -5.97
N ALA A 132 15.69 -11.16 -6.39
CA ALA A 132 14.57 -11.92 -5.81
C ALA A 132 14.32 -13.27 -6.53
N ALA A 133 15.35 -13.86 -7.16
CA ALA A 133 15.25 -15.15 -7.83
C ALA A 133 14.91 -16.31 -6.86
N THR A 134 15.20 -16.19 -5.56
CA THR A 134 14.95 -17.26 -4.58
C THR A 134 13.67 -17.03 -3.76
N ALA A 135 13.04 -18.12 -3.32
CA ALA A 135 11.82 -18.07 -2.52
C ALA A 135 11.97 -17.25 -1.22
N PRO A 136 13.07 -17.40 -0.44
CA PRO A 136 13.30 -16.53 0.73
C PRO A 136 13.46 -15.05 0.36
N ALA A 137 14.22 -14.74 -0.71
CA ALA A 137 14.43 -13.35 -1.14
C ALA A 137 13.12 -12.67 -1.58
N ARG A 138 12.21 -13.40 -2.23
CA ARG A 138 10.86 -12.89 -2.57
C ARG A 138 10.03 -12.57 -1.32
N LEU A 139 10.09 -13.43 -0.31
CA LEU A 139 9.37 -13.21 0.93
C LEU A 139 9.93 -12.00 1.69
N ALA A 140 11.25 -11.85 1.73
CA ALA A 140 11.92 -10.68 2.32
C ALA A 140 11.58 -9.37 1.58
N THR A 141 11.48 -9.40 0.24
CA THR A 141 11.01 -8.24 -0.54
C THR A 141 9.54 -7.93 -0.25
N SER A 142 8.71 -8.96 -0.10
CA SER A 142 7.28 -8.78 0.24
C SER A 142 7.12 -8.16 1.62
N GLU A 143 7.93 -8.56 2.60
CA GLU A 143 7.97 -7.94 3.93
C GLU A 143 8.34 -6.45 3.84
N ARG A 144 9.48 -6.11 3.21
CA ARG A 144 9.92 -4.70 3.09
C ARG A 144 8.84 -3.82 2.48
N ARG A 145 8.11 -4.34 1.51
CA ARG A 145 7.00 -3.62 0.88
C ARG A 145 5.80 -3.45 1.82
N LEU A 146 5.44 -4.48 2.59
CA LEU A 146 4.36 -4.41 3.57
C LEU A 146 4.69 -3.42 4.69
N ASP A 147 5.93 -3.40 5.16
CA ASP A 147 6.41 -2.44 6.16
C ASP A 147 6.33 -0.99 5.62
N ALA A 148 6.83 -0.75 4.41
CA ALA A 148 6.70 0.57 3.78
C ALA A 148 5.24 1.00 3.60
N MET A 149 4.34 0.08 3.21
CA MET A 149 2.90 0.35 3.15
C MET A 149 2.32 0.70 4.52
N GLN A 150 2.74 0.00 5.57
CA GLN A 150 2.27 0.25 6.93
C GLN A 150 2.73 1.62 7.44
N GLN A 151 3.99 1.99 7.22
CA GLN A 151 4.52 3.30 7.59
C GLN A 151 3.84 4.43 6.80
N ALA A 152 3.70 4.26 5.48
CA ALA A 152 3.01 5.22 4.62
C ALA A 152 1.54 5.42 5.02
N ALA A 153 0.81 4.33 5.30
CA ALA A 153 -0.57 4.39 5.77
C ALA A 153 -0.68 5.08 7.13
N GLY A 154 0.26 4.82 8.05
CA GLY A 154 0.31 5.48 9.36
C GLY A 154 0.54 6.98 9.25
N LEU A 155 1.48 7.40 8.39
CA LEU A 155 1.78 8.81 8.16
C LEU A 155 0.55 9.58 7.64
N VAL A 156 -0.15 9.02 6.65
CA VAL A 156 -1.36 9.64 6.11
C VAL A 156 -2.51 9.59 7.12
N LEU A 157 -2.63 8.53 7.92
CA LEU A 157 -3.67 8.42 8.94
C LEU A 157 -3.53 9.50 9.99
N SER A 158 -2.34 9.71 10.54
CA SER A 158 -2.11 10.75 11.56
C SER A 158 -2.44 12.15 11.01
N ALA A 159 -1.93 12.51 9.83
CA ALA A 159 -2.23 13.82 9.24
C ALA A 159 -3.72 13.98 8.89
N LEU A 160 -4.41 12.88 8.54
CA LEU A 160 -5.83 12.89 8.26
C LEU A 160 -6.65 13.04 9.55
N GLU A 161 -6.25 12.42 10.64
CA GLU A 161 -6.85 12.60 11.97
C GLU A 161 -6.71 14.06 12.43
N ASP A 162 -5.51 14.63 12.33
CA ASP A 162 -5.24 16.04 12.66
C ASP A 162 -6.15 16.99 11.85
N LEU A 163 -6.28 16.77 10.53
CA LEU A 163 -7.21 17.54 9.70
C LEU A 163 -8.65 17.38 10.22
N TYR A 164 -9.09 16.15 10.47
CA TYR A 164 -10.46 15.86 10.91
C TYR A 164 -10.81 16.52 12.25
N GLU A 165 -9.85 16.68 13.16
CA GLU A 165 -10.07 17.39 14.43
C GLU A 165 -10.37 18.87 14.20
N THR A 166 -9.82 19.48 13.14
CA THR A 166 -10.08 20.89 12.80
C THR A 166 -11.39 21.12 12.05
N LEU A 167 -11.99 20.08 11.46
CA LEU A 167 -13.18 20.20 10.63
C LEU A 167 -14.47 20.24 11.47
N SER A 168 -15.40 21.11 11.06
CA SER A 168 -16.78 21.05 11.53
C SER A 168 -17.50 19.80 11.01
N ASP A 169 -18.61 19.41 11.64
CA ASP A 169 -19.40 18.24 11.20
C ASP A 169 -19.92 18.39 9.76
N ALA A 170 -20.28 19.62 9.35
CA ALA A 170 -20.66 19.91 7.98
C ALA A 170 -19.50 19.68 6.99
N GLN A 171 -18.29 20.13 7.34
CA GLN A 171 -17.09 19.92 6.54
C GLN A 171 -16.68 18.44 6.49
N LYS A 172 -16.79 17.69 7.61
CA LYS A 172 -16.58 16.24 7.63
C LYS A 172 -17.51 15.55 6.64
N ALA A 173 -18.81 15.84 6.69
CA ALA A 173 -19.78 15.27 5.76
C ALA A 173 -19.47 15.60 4.28
N GLN A 174 -19.02 16.83 4.00
CA GLN A 174 -18.58 17.24 2.67
C GLN A 174 -17.33 16.49 2.21
N PHE A 175 -16.33 16.33 3.08
CA PHE A 175 -15.11 15.59 2.80
C PHE A 175 -15.40 14.12 2.46
N GLU A 176 -16.29 13.46 3.22
CA GLU A 176 -16.71 12.09 2.94
C GLU A 176 -17.34 11.93 1.56
N SER A 177 -17.99 12.97 1.04
CA SER A 177 -18.61 12.95 -0.29
C SER A 177 -17.60 12.98 -1.45
N ILE A 178 -16.35 13.39 -1.20
CA ILE A 178 -15.30 13.51 -2.24
C ILE A 178 -14.88 12.13 -2.74
N GLY A 179 -14.67 11.16 -1.82
CA GLY A 179 -14.23 9.81 -2.16
C GLY A 179 -15.16 9.07 -3.14
N PRO A 180 -16.46 8.94 -2.84
CA PRO A 180 -17.44 8.29 -3.73
C PRO A 180 -17.56 8.96 -5.10
N LYS A 181 -17.43 10.30 -5.16
CA LYS A 181 -17.49 11.04 -6.43
C LYS A 181 -16.32 10.73 -7.35
N ARG A 182 -15.10 10.53 -6.80
CA ARG A 182 -13.91 10.18 -7.58
C ARG A 182 -13.86 8.70 -7.97
N ALA A 183 -14.54 7.82 -7.25
CA ALA A 183 -14.63 6.40 -7.60
C ALA A 183 -15.64 6.12 -8.74
N ALA A 184 -16.55 7.06 -9.00
CA ALA A 184 -17.60 6.95 -10.02
C ALA A 184 -17.23 7.59 -11.38
N THR A 185 -16.08 8.26 -11.45
CA THR A 185 -15.49 8.88 -12.66
C THR A 185 -14.32 8.07 -13.14
#